data_AF-A0A8J2PQZ0-F1
#
_entry.id   AF-A0A8J2PQZ0-F1
#
_cell.length_a   1.000
_cell.length_b   1.000
_cell.length_c   1.000
_cell.angle_alpha   90.00
_cell.angle_beta   90.00
_cell.angle_gamma   90.00
#
_symmetry.space_group_name_H-M   'P 1'
#
loop_
_entity.id
_entity.type
_entity.pdbx_description
1 polymer ?
#
loop_
_entity_poly.entity_id
_entity_poly.type
_entity_poly.pdbx_seq_one_letter_code
_entity_poly.pdbx_strand_id
1 'polypeptide(L)'
;MLTKIFVADKLCLHIRKPINQEACNFEPCPYWHVGPWSSCSVSCGPGGFTTRNVVCRNGQNLPSSNCDRRLLPPDSRPCTNEESPSCPTIPTTTVSTTTTTVTSTSTELLTPPTTGSSSTAETLSSIKITTSTFPVVDPIFDPYDEDED
;
A
#
# COMPACT_ATOMS: atom_id res chain seq x y z
N MET A 1 22.81 4.13 -41.56
CA MET A 1 24.12 4.27 -40.88
C MET A 1 24.62 5.70 -41.11
N LEU A 2 24.87 6.48 -40.06
CA LEU A 2 25.45 7.82 -40.19
C LEU A 2 26.97 7.67 -40.33
N THR A 3 27.50 7.92 -41.52
CA THR A 3 28.94 7.96 -41.77
C THR A 3 29.54 9.21 -41.14
N LYS A 4 30.43 9.05 -40.14
CA LYS A 4 31.24 10.16 -39.61
C LYS A 4 32.30 10.53 -40.65
N ILE A 5 32.19 11.74 -41.20
CA ILE A 5 33.18 12.31 -42.13
C ILE A 5 34.14 13.16 -41.31
N PHE A 6 35.44 12.84 -41.38
CA PHE A 6 36.49 13.63 -40.75
C PHE A 6 36.96 14.71 -41.72
N VAL A 7 36.82 15.98 -41.32
CA VAL A 7 37.32 17.14 -42.06
C VAL A 7 38.63 17.57 -41.41
N ALA A 8 39.68 17.75 -42.22
CA ALA A 8 40.96 18.24 -41.72
C ALA A 8 40.86 19.71 -41.26
N ASP A 9 41.43 20.06 -40.11
CA ASP A 9 41.34 21.39 -39.50
C ASP A 9 41.73 22.55 -40.44
N LYS A 10 42.69 22.31 -41.33
CA LYS A 10 43.13 23.26 -42.36
C LYS A 10 42.07 23.63 -43.40
N LEU A 11 40.95 22.92 -43.45
CA LEU A 11 39.82 23.22 -44.33
C LEU A 11 38.77 24.11 -43.64
N CYS A 12 38.87 24.29 -42.31
CA CYS A 12 38.00 25.14 -41.51
C CYS A 12 38.49 26.60 -41.48
N LEU A 13 39.05 27.10 -42.60
CA LEU A 13 39.93 28.30 -42.65
C LEU A 13 39.34 29.59 -42.07
N HIS A 14 38.02 29.71 -41.95
CA HIS A 14 37.35 30.85 -41.31
C HIS A 14 36.12 30.46 -40.46
N ILE A 15 35.92 29.17 -40.22
CA ILE A 15 34.78 28.67 -39.45
C ILE A 15 35.27 28.40 -38.04
N ARG A 16 34.64 29.04 -37.05
CA ARG A 16 34.87 28.71 -35.64
C ARG A 16 34.58 27.22 -35.46
N LYS A 17 35.55 26.47 -34.92
CA LYS A 17 35.37 25.07 -34.56
C LYS A 17 34.08 24.94 -33.74
N PRO A 18 33.16 24.03 -34.11
CA PRO A 18 31.95 23.82 -33.34
C PRO A 18 32.31 23.37 -31.93
N ILE A 19 31.46 23.72 -30.97
CA ILE A 19 31.61 23.26 -29.59
C ILE A 19 31.53 21.74 -29.60
N ASN A 20 32.64 21.10 -29.25
CA ASN A 20 32.78 19.64 -29.24
C ASN A 20 32.81 19.08 -27.80
N GLN A 21 32.55 19.93 -26.82
CA GLN A 21 32.55 19.63 -25.39
C GLN A 21 31.42 20.42 -24.74
N GLU A 22 30.61 19.75 -23.94
CA GLU A 22 29.59 20.38 -23.10
C GLU A 22 29.90 20.13 -21.63
N ALA A 23 29.39 20.99 -20.76
CA ALA A 23 29.50 20.76 -19.32
C ALA A 23 28.65 19.54 -18.93
N CYS A 24 29.22 18.65 -18.11
CA CYS A 24 28.45 17.55 -17.55
C CYS A 24 27.43 18.08 -16.54
N ASN A 25 26.17 17.65 -16.64
CA ASN A 25 25.18 17.95 -15.62
C ASN A 25 25.45 17.06 -14.39
N PHE A 26 25.92 17.67 -13.30
CA PHE A 26 26.14 17.02 -12.00
C PHE A 26 25.01 17.28 -11.00
N GLU A 27 23.83 17.66 -11.48
CA GLU A 27 22.69 17.76 -10.59
C GLU A 27 22.46 16.43 -9.86
N PRO A 28 22.20 16.45 -8.54
CA PRO A 28 22.03 15.23 -7.80
C PRO A 28 20.81 14.47 -8.31
N CYS A 29 21.00 13.17 -8.54
CA CYS A 29 19.94 12.29 -9.01
C CYS A 29 18.76 12.26 -8.02
N PRO A 30 17.53 12.05 -8.52
CA PRO A 30 16.39 11.76 -7.67
C PRO A 30 16.63 10.45 -6.89
N TYR A 31 16.12 10.40 -5.66
CA TYR A 31 16.31 9.26 -4.76
C TYR A 31 15.06 8.98 -3.93
N TRP A 32 14.94 7.73 -3.47
CA TRP A 32 13.88 7.30 -2.56
C TRP A 32 14.21 7.72 -1.13
N HIS A 33 13.41 8.63 -0.58
CA HIS A 33 13.44 8.97 0.83
C HIS A 33 12.59 7.98 1.62
N VAL A 34 13.18 7.37 2.65
CA VAL A 34 12.56 6.31 3.45
C VAL A 34 12.32 6.80 4.86
N GLY A 35 11.05 6.84 5.27
CA GLY A 35 10.63 7.21 6.61
C GLY A 35 10.76 6.06 7.63
N PRO A 36 10.51 6.36 8.92
CA PRO A 36 10.47 5.35 9.96
C PRO A 36 9.29 4.39 9.77
N TRP A 37 9.44 3.19 10.33
CA TRP A 37 8.36 2.21 10.45
C TRP A 37 7.31 2.68 11.47
N SER A 38 6.05 2.39 11.19
CA SER A 38 4.92 2.60 12.11
C SER A 38 4.95 1.56 13.23
N SER A 39 4.14 1.77 14.27
CA SER A 39 3.83 0.70 15.20
C SER A 39 3.23 -0.51 14.49
N CYS A 40 3.41 -1.68 15.08
CA CYS A 40 2.80 -2.90 14.59
C CYS A 40 1.28 -2.79 14.61
N SER A 41 0.61 -3.33 13.57
CA SER A 41 -0.86 -3.38 13.49
C SER A 41 -1.51 -4.19 14.60
N VAL A 42 -0.75 -5.09 15.24
CA VAL A 42 -1.19 -5.90 16.38
C VAL A 42 -0.24 -5.68 17.56
N SER A 43 -0.80 -5.57 18.75
CA SER A 43 -0.02 -5.42 19.99
C SER A 43 0.57 -6.73 20.50
N CYS A 44 0.06 -7.86 20.03
CA CYS A 44 0.62 -9.17 20.33
C CYS A 44 0.27 -10.21 19.27
N GLY A 45 1.05 -11.30 19.23
CA GLY A 45 0.79 -12.47 18.41
C GLY A 45 1.29 -12.35 16.96
N PRO A 46 1.24 -13.46 16.20
CA PRO A 46 1.70 -13.48 14.81
C PRO A 46 0.72 -12.76 13.88
N GLY A 47 1.21 -12.38 12.69
CA GLY A 47 0.37 -11.81 11.63
C GLY A 47 0.22 -10.29 11.66
N GLY A 48 0.96 -9.60 12.53
CA GLY A 48 1.10 -8.14 12.48
C GLY A 48 1.95 -7.66 11.32
N PHE A 49 1.63 -6.47 10.82
CA PHE A 49 2.45 -5.75 9.84
C PHE A 49 2.75 -4.33 10.32
N THR A 50 3.91 -3.81 9.90
CA THR A 50 4.27 -2.40 10.05
C THR A 50 4.46 -1.79 8.67
N THR A 51 4.15 -0.50 8.55
CA THR A 51 4.23 0.26 7.31
C THR A 51 5.15 1.46 7.46
N ARG A 52 5.70 1.98 6.37
CA ARG A 52 6.49 3.21 6.38
C ARG A 52 6.20 4.06 5.16
N ASN A 53 6.49 5.34 5.29
CA ASN A 53 6.38 6.28 4.18
C ASN A 53 7.63 6.19 3.28
N VAL A 54 7.43 6.01 1.97
CA VAL A 54 8.50 5.99 0.97
C VAL A 54 8.14 6.99 -0.12
N VAL A 55 8.97 8.01 -0.33
CA VAL A 55 8.66 9.14 -1.22
C VAL A 55 9.84 9.43 -2.13
N CYS A 56 9.57 9.63 -3.42
CA CYS A 56 10.59 10.05 -4.35
C CYS A 56 10.89 11.55 -4.18
N ARG A 57 12.17 11.89 -4.04
CA ARG A 57 12.65 13.27 -3.92
C ARG A 57 13.72 13.57 -4.95
N ASN A 58 13.83 14.83 -5.36
CA ASN A 58 14.93 15.29 -6.20
C ASN A 58 16.18 15.65 -5.36
N GLY A 59 17.26 16.04 -6.03
CA GLY A 59 18.50 16.49 -5.38
C GLY A 59 18.37 17.70 -4.44
N GLN A 60 17.23 18.39 -4.45
CA GLN A 60 16.90 19.52 -3.57
C GLN A 60 15.90 19.14 -2.47
N ASN A 61 15.67 17.85 -2.21
CA ASN A 61 14.70 17.34 -1.24
C ASN A 61 13.22 17.69 -1.54
N LEU A 62 12.89 18.09 -2.76
CA LEU A 62 11.51 18.38 -3.17
C LEU A 62 10.83 17.12 -3.73
N PRO A 63 9.49 17.01 -3.65
CA PRO A 63 8.75 15.91 -4.26
C PRO A 63 9.08 15.72 -5.74
N SER A 64 9.29 14.47 -6.15
CA SER A 64 9.63 14.13 -7.53
C SER A 64 8.96 12.81 -7.94
N SER A 65 8.94 12.53 -9.24
CA SER A 65 8.47 11.27 -9.83
C SER A 65 9.55 10.58 -10.69
N ASN A 66 10.78 11.11 -10.69
CA ASN A 66 11.86 10.64 -11.57
C ASN A 66 12.71 9.50 -10.96
N CYS A 67 12.32 8.95 -9.80
CA CYS A 67 13.02 7.83 -9.19
C CYS A 67 12.74 6.54 -9.96
N ASP A 68 13.74 5.67 -10.09
CA ASP A 68 13.54 4.34 -10.67
C ASP A 68 12.63 3.51 -9.75
N ARG A 69 11.46 3.13 -10.26
CA ARG A 69 10.46 2.33 -9.55
C ARG A 69 10.95 0.90 -9.27
N ARG A 70 11.93 0.39 -10.02
CA ARG A 70 12.57 -0.90 -9.76
C ARG A 70 13.39 -0.89 -8.47
N LEU A 71 13.82 0.29 -8.03
CA LEU A 71 14.57 0.50 -6.80
C LEU A 71 13.68 0.95 -5.64
N LEU A 72 12.35 0.91 -5.79
CA LEU A 72 11.40 1.31 -4.75
C LEU A 72 11.60 0.44 -3.50
N PRO A 73 11.98 1.03 -2.36
CA PRO A 73 12.08 0.29 -1.11
C PRO A 73 10.71 -0.25 -0.65
N PRO A 74 10.65 -1.39 0.07
CA PRO A 74 9.40 -1.92 0.59
C PRO A 74 8.78 -0.93 1.57
N ASP A 75 7.47 -0.75 1.49
CA ASP A 75 6.66 0.12 2.36
C ASP A 75 5.93 -0.65 3.47
N SER A 76 5.96 -1.98 3.43
CA SER A 76 5.37 -2.88 4.41
C SER A 76 6.30 -4.04 4.74
N ARG A 77 6.24 -4.52 6.00
CA ARG A 77 6.93 -5.73 6.45
C ARG A 77 6.19 -6.40 7.61
N PRO A 78 6.36 -7.71 7.83
CA PRO A 78 5.86 -8.36 9.04
C PRO A 78 6.53 -7.79 10.29
N CYS A 79 5.80 -7.78 11.40
CA CYS A 79 6.35 -7.35 12.67
C CYS A 79 7.36 -8.36 13.22
N THR A 80 8.32 -7.86 13.99
CA THR A 80 9.22 -8.69 14.80
C THR A 80 8.58 -8.97 16.16
N ASN A 81 9.09 -9.98 16.84
CA ASN A 81 8.71 -10.35 18.21
C ASN A 81 8.97 -9.23 19.24
N GLU A 82 9.94 -8.36 18.98
CA GLU A 82 10.22 -7.17 19.81
C GLU A 82 9.12 -6.10 19.67
N GLU A 83 8.55 -5.95 18.47
CA GLU A 83 7.49 -4.97 18.17
C GLU A 83 6.10 -5.48 18.58
N SER A 84 5.93 -6.81 18.57
CA SER A 84 4.69 -7.49 18.93
C SER A 84 4.99 -8.81 19.67
N PRO A 85 4.97 -8.81 21.01
CA PRO A 85 5.24 -10.00 21.80
C PRO A 85 4.12 -11.05 21.65
N SER A 86 4.36 -12.27 22.14
CA SER A 86 3.31 -13.30 22.15
C SER A 86 2.11 -12.86 22.98
N CYS A 87 0.89 -13.09 22.49
CA CYS A 87 -0.30 -12.77 23.26
C CYS A 87 -0.39 -13.61 24.54
N PRO A 88 -0.83 -13.04 25.66
CA PRO A 88 -1.11 -13.81 26.86
C PRO A 88 -2.20 -14.83 26.55
N THR A 89 -1.91 -16.11 26.78
CA THR A 89 -2.91 -17.17 26.66
C THR A 89 -3.88 -17.02 27.83
N ILE A 90 -5.14 -16.67 27.54
CA ILE A 90 -6.19 -16.78 28.56
C ILE A 90 -6.32 -18.27 28.89
N PRO A 91 -6.27 -18.70 30.17
CA PRO A 91 -6.57 -20.08 30.51
C PRO A 91 -8.00 -20.39 30.06
N THR A 92 -8.13 -21.34 29.14
CA THR A 92 -9.41 -21.86 28.67
C THR A 92 -10.04 -22.64 29.83
N THR A 93 -10.73 -21.94 30.73
CA THR A 93 -11.75 -22.59 31.55
C THR A 93 -12.82 -23.04 30.57
N THR A 94 -13.00 -24.35 30.42
CA THR A 94 -14.10 -24.94 29.65
C THR A 94 -15.41 -24.38 30.18
N VAL A 95 -15.92 -23.30 29.58
CA VAL A 95 -17.27 -22.83 29.83
C VAL A 95 -18.17 -23.82 29.11
N SER A 96 -18.79 -24.71 29.87
CA SER A 96 -19.94 -25.46 29.40
C SER A 96 -21.00 -24.44 28.96
N THR A 97 -21.15 -24.26 27.66
CA THR A 97 -22.20 -23.44 27.07
C THR A 97 -23.54 -24.12 27.34
N THR A 98 -24.18 -23.76 28.46
CA THR A 98 -25.58 -24.10 28.69
C THR A 98 -26.42 -23.17 27.83
N THR A 99 -27.01 -23.69 26.75
CA THR A 99 -27.95 -22.95 25.91
C THR A 99 -29.26 -22.77 26.68
N THR A 100 -29.43 -21.64 27.35
CA THR A 100 -30.71 -21.28 27.97
C THR A 100 -31.63 -20.71 26.89
N THR A 101 -32.60 -21.52 26.43
CA THR A 101 -33.70 -21.04 25.58
C THR A 101 -34.56 -20.06 26.37
N VAL A 102 -34.54 -18.78 25.95
CA VAL A 102 -35.37 -17.74 26.54
C VAL A 102 -36.67 -17.66 25.73
N THR A 103 -37.78 -18.13 26.30
CA THR A 103 -39.10 -18.03 25.70
C THR A 103 -39.71 -16.68 26.08
N SER A 104 -39.73 -15.74 25.13
CA SER A 104 -40.37 -14.44 25.32
C SER A 104 -41.89 -14.56 25.16
N THR A 105 -42.63 -14.53 26.26
CA THR A 105 -44.09 -14.35 26.26
C THR A 105 -44.42 -12.86 26.24
N SER A 106 -45.08 -12.41 25.17
CA SER A 106 -45.55 -11.03 25.01
C SER A 106 -46.91 -10.87 25.68
N THR A 107 -46.98 -10.07 26.73
CA THR A 107 -48.25 -9.65 27.37
C THR A 107 -48.60 -8.25 26.89
N GLU A 108 -49.72 -8.11 26.18
CA GLU A 108 -50.24 -6.81 25.74
C GLU A 108 -50.87 -6.07 26.92
N LEU A 109 -50.38 -4.86 27.23
CA LEU A 109 -51.01 -3.97 28.19
C LEU A 109 -51.50 -2.72 27.44
N LEU A 110 -52.82 -2.57 27.37
CA LEU A 110 -53.50 -1.40 26.81
C LEU A 110 -53.21 -0.16 27.66
N THR A 111 -52.64 0.88 27.06
CA THR A 111 -52.58 2.25 27.62
C THR A 111 -53.14 3.29 26.65
N PRO A 112 -53.93 4.28 27.14
CA PRO A 112 -54.53 5.35 26.34
C PRO A 112 -53.55 6.51 26.06
N PRO A 113 -53.91 7.49 25.19
CA PRO A 113 -52.96 8.35 24.49
C PRO A 113 -52.64 9.62 25.28
N THR A 114 -51.50 10.27 24.99
CA THR A 114 -51.43 11.73 24.65
C THR A 114 -50.00 12.29 24.47
N THR A 115 -49.90 13.12 23.42
CA THR A 115 -49.07 14.34 23.19
C THR A 115 -47.53 14.31 23.25
N GLY A 116 -46.92 14.46 22.06
CA GLY A 116 -46.27 15.72 21.65
C GLY A 116 -44.74 15.84 21.61
N SER A 117 -44.15 15.65 20.40
CA SER A 117 -42.93 16.27 19.80
C SER A 117 -41.57 16.09 20.52
N SER A 118 -40.36 16.07 19.92
CA SER A 118 -39.80 16.08 18.56
C SER A 118 -38.32 15.66 18.74
N SER A 119 -37.82 14.72 17.94
CA SER A 119 -36.39 14.54 17.65
C SER A 119 -36.27 13.58 16.47
N THR A 120 -35.83 14.11 15.34
CA THR A 120 -35.63 13.40 14.07
C THR A 120 -34.52 12.36 14.21
N ALA A 121 -34.89 11.08 14.22
CA ALA A 121 -33.97 9.97 13.98
C ALA A 121 -33.93 9.69 12.47
N GLU A 122 -32.75 9.82 11.87
CA GLU A 122 -32.49 9.53 10.48
C GLU A 122 -32.65 8.03 10.19
N THR A 123 -33.23 7.75 9.03
CA THR A 123 -33.48 6.42 8.48
C THR A 123 -32.19 5.71 8.13
N LEU A 124 -31.86 4.62 8.82
CA LEU A 124 -30.87 3.64 8.34
C LEU A 124 -31.45 2.88 7.15
N SER A 125 -31.00 3.26 5.94
CA SER A 125 -31.28 2.53 4.70
C SER A 125 -30.64 1.14 4.75
N SER A 126 -31.43 0.13 4.39
CA SER A 126 -31.01 -1.27 4.36
C SER A 126 -29.88 -1.50 3.34
N ILE A 127 -28.69 -1.82 3.84
CA ILE A 127 -27.58 -2.28 3.00
C ILE A 127 -27.90 -3.71 2.53
N LYS A 128 -28.25 -3.87 1.26
CA LYS A 128 -28.32 -5.18 0.61
C LYS A 128 -26.92 -5.64 0.25
N ILE A 129 -26.38 -6.60 1.00
CA ILE A 129 -25.13 -7.28 0.65
C ILE A 129 -25.44 -8.20 -0.53
N THR A 130 -25.01 -7.80 -1.73
CA THR A 130 -25.08 -8.65 -2.93
C THR A 130 -23.74 -9.37 -3.06
N THR A 131 -23.76 -10.67 -2.89
CA THR A 131 -22.57 -11.53 -2.97
C THR A 131 -22.20 -11.71 -4.44
N SER A 132 -21.14 -11.05 -4.90
CA SER A 132 -20.59 -11.25 -6.23
C SER A 132 -19.59 -12.40 -6.18
N THR A 133 -19.96 -13.55 -6.73
CA THR A 133 -19.03 -14.66 -6.95
C THR A 133 -18.20 -14.33 -8.19
N PHE A 134 -16.93 -13.98 -7.98
CA PHE A 134 -15.97 -13.86 -9.08
C PHE A 134 -15.43 -15.26 -9.43
N PRO A 135 -15.40 -15.66 -10.72
CA PRO A 135 -14.79 -16.92 -11.12
C PRO A 135 -13.29 -16.87 -10.85
N VAL A 136 -12.80 -17.92 -10.20
CA VAL A 136 -11.38 -18.17 -10.00
C VAL A 136 -10.79 -18.42 -11.38
N VAL A 137 -9.99 -17.48 -11.88
CA VAL A 137 -9.21 -17.70 -13.10
C VAL A 137 -7.98 -18.51 -12.70
N ASP A 138 -7.89 -19.73 -13.22
CA ASP A 138 -6.73 -20.61 -13.07
C ASP A 138 -5.47 -19.88 -13.57
N PRO A 139 -4.35 -19.91 -12.81
CA PRO A 139 -3.08 -19.42 -13.31
C PRO A 139 -2.57 -20.39 -14.38
N ILE A 140 -2.50 -19.91 -15.62
CA ILE A 140 -1.75 -20.55 -16.70
C ILE A 140 -0.31 -20.68 -16.24
N PHE A 141 0.11 -21.92 -16.05
CA PHE A 141 1.49 -22.33 -15.82
C PHE A 141 2.21 -22.22 -17.17
N ASP A 142 3.05 -21.19 -17.35
CA ASP A 142 4.00 -21.12 -18.46
C ASP A 142 5.28 -21.86 -18.05
N PRO A 143 5.64 -22.98 -18.69
CA PRO A 143 6.90 -23.68 -18.46
C PRO A 143 7.84 -23.39 -19.62
N TYR A 144 8.63 -22.33 -19.54
CA TYR A 144 9.76 -22.10 -20.44
C TYR A 144 10.89 -21.39 -19.68
N ASP A 145 11.56 -22.14 -18.81
CA ASP A 145 13.01 -22.04 -18.62
C ASP A 145 13.62 -23.08 -19.58
N GLU A 146 14.20 -22.64 -20.69
CA GLU A 146 15.26 -23.40 -21.36
C GLU A 146 16.48 -22.49 -21.51
N ASP A 147 17.57 -22.99 -20.96
CA ASP A 147 18.94 -22.49 -20.98
C ASP A 147 19.46 -22.27 -22.40
N GLU A 148 20.27 -21.22 -22.62
CA GLU A 148 21.27 -21.26 -23.70
C GLU A 148 22.55 -20.49 -23.30
N ASP A 149 23.68 -21.15 -23.59
CA ASP A 149 25.10 -20.89 -23.26
C ASP A 149 25.67 -19.49 -23.61
#